data_AF-A0A1F8UJQ2-F1
#
_entry.id   AF-A0A1F8UJQ2-F1
#
_cell.length_a   1.000
_cell.length_b   1.000
_cell.length_c   1.000
_cell.angle_alpha   90.00
_cell.angle_beta   90.00
_cell.angle_gamma   90.00
#
_symmetry.space_group_name_H-M   'P 1'
#
loop_
_entity.id
_entity.type
_entity.pdbx_description
1 polymer ?
#
loop_
_entity_poly.entity_id
_entity_poly.type
_entity_poly.pdbx_seq_one_letter_code
_entity_poly.pdbx_strand_id
1 'polypeptide(L)'
;MDNSNNVNDFLEMLDIQMKQGIEDTKKDFGVTIVEESIVDISNKNKADVLATLHNNARFIRGIMLSLTKEEKNKIMTTEEAQAILDSGVEEFDILKGKYMSISLEDEQKVDIREYNRYNGENAAETAIATCPNKEMQEDVQIGDE
;
A
#
# COMPACT_ATOMS: atom_id res chain seq x y z
N MET A 1 9.86 31.57 26.91
CA MET A 1 10.07 31.24 25.49
C MET A 1 9.25 29.99 25.25
N ASP A 2 7.98 30.19 24.90
CA ASP A 2 7.02 29.10 24.70
C ASP A 2 7.29 28.45 23.35
N ASN A 3 7.58 27.14 23.38
CA ASN A 3 7.85 26.30 22.23
C ASN A 3 6.67 25.34 22.00
N SER A 4 5.44 25.86 22.08
CA SER A 4 4.19 25.10 22.02
C SER A 4 3.42 25.26 20.70
N ASN A 5 3.94 26.01 19.73
CA ASN A 5 3.21 26.36 18.50
C ASN A 5 3.56 25.51 17.27
N ASN A 6 4.31 24.42 17.39
CA ASN A 6 4.73 23.62 16.21
C ASN A 6 4.04 22.25 16.09
N VAL A 7 3.41 21.76 17.16
CA VAL A 7 2.74 20.45 17.13
C VAL A 7 1.29 20.59 16.65
N ASN A 8 0.60 21.67 17.03
CA ASN A 8 -0.78 21.92 16.59
C ASN A 8 -0.85 22.26 15.10
N ASP A 9 0.09 23.03 14.57
CA ASP A 9 0.14 23.35 13.13
C ASP A 9 0.38 22.10 12.27
N PHE A 10 1.19 21.14 12.75
CA PHE A 10 1.44 19.87 12.04
C PHE A 10 0.23 18.92 12.11
N LEU A 11 -0.49 18.90 13.24
CA LEU A 11 -1.70 18.11 13.40
C LEU A 11 -2.88 18.71 12.62
N GLU A 12 -3.00 20.04 12.54
CA GLU A 12 -3.98 20.69 11.67
C GLU A 12 -3.65 20.48 10.18
N MET A 13 -2.37 20.42 9.80
CA MET A 13 -1.97 20.06 8.43
C MET A 13 -2.35 18.62 8.06
N LEU A 14 -2.20 17.67 8.99
CA LEU A 14 -2.62 16.27 8.82
C LEU A 14 -4.16 16.13 8.79
N ASP A 15 -4.87 16.89 9.62
CA ASP A 15 -6.34 16.87 9.68
C ASP A 15 -6.98 17.55 8.45
N ILE A 16 -6.31 18.56 7.86
CA ILE A 16 -6.69 19.17 6.57
C ILE A 16 -6.44 18.19 5.41
N GLN A 17 -5.38 17.37 5.45
CA GLN A 17 -5.15 16.32 4.46
C GLN A 17 -6.16 15.17 4.56
N MET A 18 -6.73 14.90 5.74
CA MET A 18 -7.73 13.85 5.92
C MET A 18 -9.18 14.30 5.64
N LYS A 19 -9.48 15.61 5.65
CA LYS A 19 -10.85 16.14 5.48
C LYS A 19 -11.17 16.72 4.11
N GLN A 20 -10.19 16.84 3.22
CA GLN A 20 -10.45 17.19 1.83
C GLN A 20 -10.49 15.91 1.02
N GLY A 21 -11.67 15.55 0.51
CA GLY A 21 -11.77 14.54 -0.55
C GLY A 21 -10.77 14.91 -1.62
N ILE A 22 -9.78 14.04 -1.82
CA ILE A 22 -8.65 14.27 -2.73
C ILE A 22 -9.19 14.13 -4.16
N GLU A 23 -9.89 15.17 -4.63
CA GLU A 23 -9.79 15.57 -6.04
C GLU A 23 -8.40 16.17 -6.22
N ASP A 24 -7.42 15.30 -6.42
CA ASP A 24 -6.29 15.60 -7.28
C ASP A 24 -5.60 14.29 -7.65
N THR A 25 -5.94 13.82 -8.84
CA THR A 25 -5.10 12.94 -9.66
C THR A 25 -3.66 13.42 -9.65
N LYS A 26 -2.86 12.95 -8.70
CA LYS A 26 -1.46 12.65 -9.00
C LYS A 26 -1.53 11.52 -10.02
N LYS A 27 -1.45 11.89 -11.30
CA LYS A 27 -1.69 11.01 -12.46
C LYS A 27 -0.96 9.66 -12.32
N ASP A 28 0.18 9.67 -11.63
CA ASP A 28 1.09 8.53 -11.56
C ASP A 28 1.12 7.80 -10.19
N PHE A 29 0.80 8.43 -9.05
CA PHE A 29 1.01 7.84 -7.69
C PHE A 29 0.03 8.37 -6.62
N GLY A 30 -0.04 7.74 -5.45
CA GLY A 30 -0.85 8.23 -4.31
C GLY A 30 -1.62 7.12 -3.59
N VAL A 31 -2.34 7.49 -2.53
CA VAL A 31 -3.19 6.58 -1.75
C VAL A 31 -4.49 7.30 -1.40
N THR A 32 -5.61 6.57 -1.49
CA THR A 32 -6.93 7.06 -1.10
C THR A 32 -7.44 6.19 0.03
N ILE A 33 -7.75 6.80 1.17
CA ILE A 33 -8.33 6.13 2.33
C ILE A 33 -9.85 6.34 2.25
N VAL A 34 -10.61 5.25 2.17
CA VAL A 34 -12.08 5.30 2.01
C VAL A 34 -12.82 5.16 3.33
N GLU A 35 -12.26 4.37 4.26
CA GLU A 35 -12.78 4.16 5.61
C GLU A 35 -11.59 4.00 6.57
N GLU A 36 -11.83 3.99 7.88
CA GLU A 36 -10.78 3.73 8.86
C GLU A 36 -10.11 2.38 8.56
N SER A 37 -8.82 2.41 8.18
CA SER A 37 -8.01 1.24 7.75
C SER A 37 -8.39 0.59 6.41
N ILE A 38 -9.22 1.21 5.57
CA ILE A 38 -9.51 0.71 4.22
C ILE A 38 -8.92 1.65 3.17
N VAL A 39 -8.09 1.10 2.28
CA VAL A 39 -7.46 1.83 1.18
C VAL A 39 -8.06 1.40 -0.16
N ASP A 40 -8.33 2.37 -1.02
CA ASP A 40 -8.72 2.16 -2.42
C ASP A 40 -7.48 1.88 -3.28
N ILE A 41 -7.53 0.78 -4.00
CA ILE A 41 -6.53 0.27 -4.93
C ILE A 41 -7.12 -0.02 -6.32
N SER A 42 -8.36 0.42 -6.60
CA SER A 42 -9.04 0.21 -7.88
C SER A 42 -8.22 0.71 -9.08
N ASN A 43 -7.52 1.83 -8.90
CA ASN A 43 -6.62 2.40 -9.88
C ASN A 43 -5.19 1.83 -9.81
N LYS A 44 -4.93 0.74 -9.09
CA LYS A 44 -3.58 0.13 -8.95
C LYS A 44 -3.56 -1.32 -9.42
N ASN A 45 -2.39 -1.79 -9.84
CA ASN A 45 -2.17 -3.21 -10.13
C ASN A 45 -1.97 -3.97 -8.81
N LYS A 46 -2.75 -5.04 -8.57
CA LYS A 46 -2.64 -5.89 -7.38
C LYS A 46 -1.23 -6.47 -7.20
N ALA A 47 -0.56 -6.85 -8.29
CA ALA A 47 0.80 -7.37 -8.23
C ALA A 47 1.80 -6.31 -7.75
N ASP A 48 1.67 -5.06 -8.20
CA ASP A 48 2.50 -3.95 -7.72
C ASP A 48 2.23 -3.63 -6.25
N VAL A 49 0.95 -3.66 -5.84
CA VAL A 49 0.55 -3.49 -4.43
C VAL A 49 1.17 -4.59 -3.56
N LEU A 50 1.02 -5.86 -3.94
CA LEU A 50 1.56 -7.00 -3.20
C LEU A 50 3.08 -6.93 -3.09
N ALA A 51 3.79 -6.70 -4.21
CA ALA A 51 5.24 -6.58 -4.22
C ALA A 51 5.72 -5.43 -3.32
N THR A 52 5.06 -4.28 -3.39
CA THR A 52 5.44 -3.07 -2.65
C THR A 52 5.21 -3.23 -1.15
N LEU A 53 4.06 -3.78 -0.75
CA LEU A 53 3.78 -4.12 0.65
C LEU A 53 4.80 -5.14 1.17
N HIS A 54 5.05 -6.23 0.43
CA HIS A 54 6.04 -7.22 0.82
C HIS A 54 7.45 -6.63 1.00
N ASN A 55 7.88 -5.75 0.10
CA ASN A 55 9.20 -5.15 0.15
C ASN A 55 9.36 -4.21 1.36
N ASN A 56 8.29 -3.56 1.80
CA ASN A 56 8.27 -2.70 2.98
C ASN A 56 7.93 -3.44 4.29
N ALA A 57 7.42 -4.67 4.21
CA ALA A 57 7.07 -5.45 5.39
C ALA A 57 8.30 -5.87 6.20
N ARG A 58 8.11 -5.98 7.51
CA ARG A 58 9.11 -6.42 8.49
C ARG A 58 9.21 -7.93 8.48
N PHE A 59 10.44 -8.42 8.57
CA PHE A 59 10.69 -9.83 8.80
C PHE A 59 10.20 -10.27 10.19
N ILE A 60 9.69 -11.49 10.26
CA ILE A 60 9.41 -12.15 11.52
C ILE A 60 10.76 -12.40 12.23
N ARG A 61 10.90 -11.90 13.46
CA ARG A 61 12.18 -11.88 14.20
C ARG A 61 12.87 -13.25 14.26
N GLY A 62 12.11 -14.34 14.46
CA GLY A 62 12.66 -15.70 14.51
C GLY A 62 13.20 -16.18 13.16
N ILE A 63 12.49 -15.89 12.07
CA ILE A 63 12.90 -16.28 10.70
C ILE A 63 14.08 -15.42 10.24
N MET A 64 14.05 -14.12 10.53
CA MET A 64 15.11 -13.17 10.17
C MET A 64 16.50 -13.63 10.61
N LEU A 65 16.63 -14.26 11.77
CA LEU A 65 17.93 -14.70 12.30
C LEU A 65 18.53 -15.86 11.49
N SER A 66 17.70 -16.66 10.82
CA SER A 66 18.13 -17.78 9.98
C SER A 66 18.47 -17.38 8.55
N LEU A 67 18.06 -16.19 8.10
CA LEU A 67 18.31 -15.71 6.75
C LEU A 67 19.71 -15.10 6.60
N THR A 68 20.33 -15.38 5.46
CA THR A 68 21.54 -14.71 4.98
C THR A 68 21.27 -13.24 4.67
N LYS A 69 22.35 -12.45 4.51
CA LYS A 69 22.23 -11.03 4.12
C LYS A 69 21.60 -10.87 2.73
N GLU A 70 21.91 -11.77 1.80
CA GLU A 70 21.37 -11.75 0.45
C GLU A 70 19.85 -11.99 0.47
N GLU A 71 19.40 -13.02 1.20
CA GLU A 71 17.98 -13.33 1.34
C GLU A 71 17.19 -12.19 1.98
N LYS A 72 17.77 -11.48 2.95
CA LYS A 72 17.15 -10.31 3.59
C LYS A 72 16.96 -9.13 2.65
N ASN A 73 17.85 -9.00 1.66
CA ASN A 73 17.84 -7.89 0.71
C ASN A 73 17.10 -8.24 -0.59
N LYS A 74 16.63 -9.47 -0.74
CA LYS A 74 15.91 -9.90 -1.93
C LYS A 74 14.53 -9.21 -1.96
N ILE A 75 14.35 -8.37 -2.97
CA ILE A 75 13.06 -7.74 -3.27
C ILE A 75 12.17 -8.70 -4.06
N MET A 76 10.87 -8.62 -3.81
CA MET A 76 9.83 -9.21 -4.67
C MET A 76 9.62 -8.28 -5.86
N THR A 77 9.67 -8.82 -7.06
CA THR A 77 9.31 -8.08 -8.28
C THR A 77 7.82 -8.19 -8.57
N THR A 78 7.30 -7.32 -9.42
CA THR A 78 5.91 -7.36 -9.87
C THR A 78 5.57 -8.68 -10.55
N GLU A 79 6.46 -9.22 -11.38
CA GLU A 79 6.23 -10.50 -12.08
C GLU A 79 6.14 -11.66 -11.09
N GLU A 80 6.94 -11.64 -10.03
CA GLU A 80 6.87 -12.65 -8.98
C GLU A 80 5.58 -12.54 -8.17
N ALA A 81 5.15 -11.31 -7.85
CA ALA A 81 3.87 -11.08 -7.20
C ALA A 81 2.68 -11.52 -8.08
N GLN A 82 2.75 -11.23 -9.39
CA GLN A 82 1.73 -11.66 -10.35
C GLN A 82 1.65 -13.18 -10.40
N ALA A 83 2.77 -13.90 -10.45
CA ALA A 83 2.79 -15.37 -10.45
C ALA A 83 2.16 -15.96 -9.18
N ILE A 84 2.27 -15.27 -8.04
CA ILE A 84 1.60 -15.69 -6.80
C ILE A 84 0.09 -15.48 -6.91
N LEU A 85 -0.36 -14.32 -7.41
CA LEU A 85 -1.78 -14.03 -7.60
C LEU A 85 -2.42 -14.98 -8.63
N ASP A 86 -1.70 -15.30 -9.72
CA ASP A 86 -2.14 -16.25 -10.75
C ASP A 86 -2.33 -17.68 -10.20
N SER A 87 -1.74 -17.99 -9.05
CA SER A 87 -1.95 -19.27 -8.36
C SER A 87 -3.27 -19.33 -7.57
N GLY A 88 -4.03 -18.23 -7.52
CA GLY A 88 -5.32 -18.11 -6.83
C GLY A 88 -5.19 -17.78 -5.35
N VAL A 89 -4.02 -17.38 -4.87
CA VAL A 89 -3.81 -16.95 -3.47
C VAL A 89 -4.07 -15.45 -3.39
N GLU A 90 -5.04 -15.05 -2.56
CA GLU A 90 -5.42 -13.64 -2.37
C GLU A 90 -5.29 -13.19 -0.90
N GLU A 91 -5.16 -14.11 0.05
CA GLU A 91 -4.91 -13.84 1.47
C GLU A 91 -3.45 -14.11 1.84
N PHE A 92 -2.82 -13.16 2.52
CA PHE A 92 -1.40 -13.24 2.87
C PHE A 92 -1.21 -12.87 4.34
N ASP A 93 -1.14 -13.85 5.24
CA ASP A 93 -0.71 -13.62 6.62
C ASP A 93 0.81 -13.48 6.71
N ILE A 94 1.52 -14.41 6.09
CA ILE A 94 2.97 -14.45 6.05
C ILE A 94 3.40 -14.75 4.63
N LEU A 95 4.25 -13.89 4.07
CA LEU A 95 4.84 -14.09 2.76
C LEU A 95 6.36 -13.98 2.86
N LYS A 96 7.05 -15.06 2.49
CA LYS A 96 8.53 -15.17 2.52
C LYS A 96 9.16 -14.72 3.85
N GLY A 97 8.52 -15.07 4.96
CA GLY A 97 9.01 -14.77 6.30
C GLY A 97 8.78 -13.33 6.77
N LYS A 98 7.90 -12.58 6.11
CA LYS A 98 7.45 -11.24 6.50
C LYS A 98 5.98 -11.24 6.92
N TYR A 99 5.62 -10.42 7.90
CA TYR A 99 4.23 -10.22 8.32
C TYR A 99 3.50 -9.36 7.30
N MET A 100 2.51 -9.94 6.64
CA MET A 100 1.67 -9.24 5.66
C MET A 100 0.31 -8.96 6.30
N SER A 101 -0.42 -10.00 6.69
CA SER A 101 -1.82 -9.94 7.17
C SER A 101 -2.68 -8.96 6.37
N ILE A 102 -2.76 -9.20 5.07
CA ILE A 102 -3.62 -8.49 4.11
C ILE A 102 -4.44 -9.48 3.28
N SER A 103 -5.55 -9.02 2.74
CA SER A 103 -6.31 -9.70 1.69
C SER A 103 -6.41 -8.81 0.46
N LEU A 104 -6.22 -9.39 -0.72
CA LEU A 104 -6.40 -8.77 -2.02
C LEU A 104 -7.55 -9.43 -2.80
N GLU A 105 -8.51 -10.06 -2.12
CA GLU A 105 -9.70 -10.64 -2.77
C GLU A 105 -10.54 -9.55 -3.44
N ASP A 106 -10.77 -8.43 -2.74
CA ASP A 106 -11.45 -7.28 -3.31
C ASP A 106 -10.58 -6.60 -4.39
N GLU A 107 -11.17 -6.33 -5.55
CA GLU A 107 -10.47 -5.71 -6.68
C GLU A 107 -10.12 -4.25 -6.46
N GLN A 108 -10.83 -3.59 -5.55
CA GLN A 108 -10.81 -2.16 -5.38
C GLN A 108 -10.34 -1.74 -4.00
N LYS A 109 -10.40 -2.61 -3.01
CA LYS A 109 -10.13 -2.23 -1.61
C LYS A 109 -9.19 -3.20 -0.92
N VAL A 110 -8.45 -2.68 0.06
CA VAL A 110 -7.63 -3.48 0.96
C VAL A 110 -7.78 -2.99 2.39
N ASP A 111 -8.04 -3.91 3.32
CA ASP A 111 -7.95 -3.64 4.75
C ASP A 111 -6.48 -3.75 5.19
N ILE A 112 -5.96 -2.66 5.75
CA ILE A 112 -4.55 -2.51 6.11
C ILE A 112 -4.31 -2.53 7.63
N ARG A 113 -5.37 -2.73 8.44
CA ARG A 113 -5.29 -2.63 9.90
C ARG A 113 -4.25 -3.57 10.50
N GLU A 114 -4.31 -4.86 10.15
CA GLU A 114 -3.37 -5.84 10.69
C GLU A 114 -1.97 -5.66 10.09
N TYR A 115 -1.85 -5.29 8.81
CA TYR A 115 -0.56 -4.94 8.23
C TYR A 115 0.15 -3.85 9.05
N ASN A 116 -0.55 -2.73 9.31
CA ASN A 116 0.02 -1.61 10.07
C ASN A 116 0.35 -1.99 11.51
N ARG A 117 -0.47 -2.84 12.14
CA ARG A 117 -0.20 -3.35 13.49
C ARG A 117 1.17 -4.03 13.60
N TYR A 118 1.58 -4.80 12.58
CA TYR A 118 2.86 -5.52 12.60
C TYR A 118 4.02 -4.73 11.99
N ASN A 119 3.74 -3.87 11.02
CA ASN A 119 4.77 -3.19 10.22
C ASN A 119 5.05 -1.75 10.66
N GLY A 120 4.17 -1.15 11.44
CA GLY A 120 4.25 0.23 11.94
C GLY A 120 3.03 1.05 11.51
N GLU A 121 2.78 2.12 12.27
CA GLU A 121 1.73 3.09 11.96
C GLU A 121 1.95 3.69 10.55
N ASN A 122 0.87 3.75 9.75
CA ASN A 122 0.84 4.25 8.38
C ASN A 122 1.78 3.52 7.37
N ALA A 123 2.24 2.31 7.70
CA ALA A 123 3.21 1.58 6.88
C ALA A 123 2.63 1.12 5.53
N ALA A 124 1.37 0.66 5.51
CA ALA A 124 0.69 0.22 4.31
C ALA A 124 0.40 1.40 3.38
N GLU A 125 -0.11 2.49 3.92
CA GLU A 125 -0.45 3.72 3.19
C GLU A 125 0.80 4.30 2.53
N THR A 126 1.89 4.39 3.30
CA THR A 126 3.18 4.86 2.78
C THR A 126 3.68 3.97 1.65
N ALA A 127 3.55 2.64 1.79
CA ALA A 127 3.96 1.70 0.76
C ALA A 127 3.08 1.84 -0.50
N ILE A 128 1.75 1.76 -0.35
CA ILE A 128 0.77 1.85 -1.43
C ILE A 128 0.84 3.20 -2.16
N ALA A 129 1.17 4.28 -1.46
CA ALA A 129 1.37 5.59 -2.07
C ALA A 129 2.51 5.64 -3.10
N THR A 130 3.44 4.68 -3.04
CA THR A 130 4.54 4.54 -4.01
C THR A 130 4.22 3.58 -5.16
N CYS A 131 3.08 2.87 -5.11
CA CYS A 131 2.61 2.07 -6.23
C CYS A 131 2.10 2.96 -7.37
N PRO A 132 2.54 2.72 -8.62
CA PRO A 132 2.00 3.42 -9.78
C PRO A 132 0.49 3.26 -9.88
N ASN A 133 -0.19 4.33 -10.27
CA ASN A 133 -1.56 4.24 -10.73
C ASN A 133 -1.54 3.64 -12.14
N LYS A 134 -2.51 2.77 -12.45
CA LYS A 134 -2.79 2.32 -13.80
C LYS A 134 -3.05 3.56 -14.66
N GLU A 135 -2.47 3.60 -15.85
CA GLU A 135 -2.90 4.58 -16.86
C GLU A 135 -4.41 4.39 -17.05
N MET A 136 -5.20 5.36 -16.58
CA MET A 136 -6.61 5.41 -16.92
C MET A 136 -6.64 5.62 -18.43
N GLN A 137 -7.01 4.59 -19.19
CA GLN A 137 -7.41 4.79 -20.57
C GLN A 137 -8.59 5.75 -20.49
N GLU A 138 -8.35 7.02 -20.85
CA GLU A 138 -9.44 7.95 -21.08
C GLU A 138 -10.31 7.28 -22.14
N ASP A 139 -11.51 6.84 -21.75
CA ASP A 139 -12.53 6.45 -22.69
C ASP A 139 -12.79 7.67 -23.56
N VAL A 140 -12.11 7.72 -24.70
CA VAL A 140 -12.40 8.69 -25.76
C VAL A 140 -13.80 8.33 -26.21
N GLN A 141 -14.80 9.01 -25.65
CA GLN A 141 -16.12 9.12 -26.24
C GLN A 141 -15.92 9.81 -27.59
N ILE A 142 -15.62 9.00 -28.61
CA ILE A 142 -15.86 9.38 -30.00
C ILE A 142 -17.39 9.43 -30.10
N GLY A 143 -17.93 10.61 -29.83
CA GLY A 143 -19.30 10.93 -30.18
C GLY A 143 -19.41 10.88 -31.69
N ASP A 144 -19.79 9.72 -32.22
CA ASP A 144 -20.30 9.60 -33.56
C ASP A 144 -21.81 9.95 -33.56
N GLU A 145 -22.15 10.78 -34.56
CA GLU A 145 -23.46 11.24 -35.05
C GLU A 145 -24.01 12.60 -34.54
#